data_AF-A0A0P1ADD7-F1
#
_entry.id   AF-A0A0P1ADD7-F1
#
_cell.length_a   1.000
_cell.length_b   1.000
_cell.length_c   1.000
_cell.angle_alpha   90.00
_cell.angle_beta   90.00
_cell.angle_gamma   90.00
#
_symmetry.space_group_name_H-M   'P 1'
#
loop_
_entity.id
_entity.type
_entity.pdbx_description
1 polymer ?
#
loop_
_entity_poly.entity_id
_entity_poly.type
_entity_poly.pdbx_seq_one_letter_code
_entity_poly.pdbx_strand_id
1 'polypeptide(L)'
;MNVLDLGLFRSIQSLQHQIPIYTIDGLVSATKQAFWSIDPDILNNIFLTWQDCIIEVMKGNGDNNYKIPLMGKASMQKKVQLPVTLICPHEVIEQAKAFISTQ
;
A
#
# COMPACT_ATOMS: atom_id res chain seq x y z
N MET A 1 0.28 -10.87 2.34
CA MET A 1 0.61 -9.43 2.27
C MET A 1 -0.56 -8.61 2.80
N ASN A 2 -0.34 -7.70 3.76
CA ASN A 2 -1.37 -6.85 4.35
C ASN A 2 -1.08 -5.37 4.04
N VAL A 3 -2.05 -4.66 3.44
CA VAL A 3 -1.93 -3.24 3.09
C VAL A 3 -1.66 -2.35 4.31
N LEU A 4 -2.18 -2.75 5.48
CA LEU A 4 -2.01 -2.03 6.74
C LEU A 4 -0.55 -2.02 7.18
N ASP A 5 0.13 -3.17 7.06
CA ASP A 5 1.54 -3.34 7.43
C ASP A 5 2.51 -2.76 6.38
N LEU A 6 2.07 -2.72 5.11
CA LEU A 6 2.91 -2.29 3.99
C LEU A 6 3.26 -0.80 4.06
N GLY A 7 2.34 0.03 4.56
CA GLY A 7 2.57 1.47 4.60
C GLY A 7 1.75 2.25 5.61
N LEU A 8 0.49 1.86 5.85
CA LEU A 8 -0.41 2.68 6.68
C LEU A 8 0.10 2.80 8.13
N PHE A 9 0.39 1.67 8.79
CA PHE A 9 0.89 1.70 10.16
C PHE A 9 2.27 2.36 10.26
N ARG A 10 3.12 2.18 9.23
CA ARG A 10 4.41 2.86 9.17
C ARG A 10 4.26 4.39 9.08
N SER A 11 3.31 4.87 8.29
CA SER A 11 3.01 6.31 8.19
C SER A 11 2.45 6.87 9.50
N ILE A 12 1.49 6.17 10.12
CA ILE A 12 0.93 6.56 11.43
C ILE A 12 2.03 6.60 12.50
N GLN A 13 2.84 5.55 12.58
CA GLN A 13 3.92 5.45 13.55
C GLN A 13 4.98 6.53 13.32
N SER A 14 5.33 6.84 12.07
CA SER A 14 6.27 7.91 11.75
C SER A 14 5.79 9.28 12.21
N LEU A 15 4.49 9.57 12.10
CA LEU A 15 3.87 10.80 12.59
C LEU A 15 3.80 10.80 14.12
N GLN A 16 3.39 9.69 14.73
CA GLN A 16 3.31 9.54 16.18
C GLN A 16 4.69 9.70 16.86
N HIS A 17 5.78 9.24 16.24
CA HIS A 17 7.14 9.41 16.77
C HIS A 17 7.63 10.87 16.83
N GLN A 18 6.97 11.79 16.11
CA GLN A 18 7.31 13.22 16.15
C GLN A 18 6.74 13.91 17.40
N ILE A 19 5.83 13.26 18.13
CA ILE A 19 5.16 13.80 19.31
C ILE A 19 5.80 13.18 20.56
N PRO A 20 6.35 13.98 21.49
CA PRO A 20 6.87 13.46 22.75
C PRO A 20 5.71 12.97 23.63
N ILE A 21 5.74 11.71 24.03
CA ILE A 21 4.67 11.03 24.75
C ILE A 21 5.25 10.39 26.02
N TYR A 22 4.55 10.57 27.14
CA TYR A 22 4.99 10.10 28.47
C TYR A 22 3.96 9.20 29.16
N THR A 23 2.80 8.97 28.55
CA THR A 23 1.70 8.15 29.09
C THR A 23 1.03 7.33 28.00
N ILE A 24 0.35 6.24 28.40
CA ILE A 24 -0.43 5.39 27.49
C ILE A 24 -1.56 6.20 26.83
N ASP A 25 -2.28 7.03 27.59
CA ASP A 25 -3.34 7.88 27.03
C ASP A 25 -2.79 8.89 26.02
N GLY A 26 -1.60 9.44 26.29
CA GLY A 26 -0.89 10.31 25.36
C GLY A 26 -0.53 9.58 24.06
N LEU A 27 -0.14 8.30 24.14
CA LEU A 27 0.15 7.47 22.97
C LEU A 27 -1.10 7.24 22.12
N VAL A 28 -2.22 6.89 22.76
CA VAL A 28 -3.50 6.69 22.07
C VAL A 28 -3.96 7.99 21.38
N SER A 29 -3.84 9.12 22.06
CA SER A 29 -4.20 10.43 21.50
C SER A 29 -3.32 10.80 20.30
N ALA A 30 -2.00 10.65 20.43
CA ALA A 30 -1.04 10.93 19.36
C ALA A 30 -1.27 10.02 18.14
N THR A 31 -1.58 8.74 18.37
CA THR A 31 -1.90 7.79 17.29
C THR A 31 -3.18 8.19 16.55
N LYS A 32 -4.23 8.57 17.27
CA LYS A 32 -5.48 9.07 16.66
C LYS A 32 -5.24 10.35 15.87
N GLN A 33 -4.46 11.28 16.41
CA GLN A 33 -4.12 12.51 15.71
C GLN A 33 -3.33 12.22 14.43
N ALA A 34 -2.32 11.35 14.51
CA ALA A 34 -1.54 10.89 13.35
C ALA A 34 -2.43 10.25 12.29
N PHE A 35 -3.42 9.45 12.69
CA PHE A 35 -4.39 8.87 11.74
C PHE A 35 -5.17 9.95 10.97
N TRP A 36 -5.69 10.95 11.67
CA TRP A 36 -6.45 12.04 11.05
C TRP A 36 -5.60 13.03 10.25
N SER A 37 -4.29 13.11 10.53
CA SER A 37 -3.36 13.99 9.82
C SER A 37 -2.66 13.34 8.64
N ILE A 38 -2.93 12.05 8.35
CA ILE A 38 -2.39 11.41 7.14
C ILE A 38 -2.89 12.15 5.90
N ASP A 39 -1.93 12.51 5.05
CA ASP A 39 -2.19 13.05 3.72
C ASP A 39 -2.88 11.98 2.83
N PRO A 40 -4.06 12.28 2.25
CA PRO A 40 -4.71 11.40 1.29
C PRO A 40 -3.80 10.96 0.13
N ASP A 41 -2.84 11.79 -0.28
CA ASP A 41 -1.87 11.46 -1.32
C ASP A 41 -0.90 10.35 -0.88
N ILE A 42 -0.50 10.33 0.40
CA ILE A 42 0.29 9.24 0.98
C ILE A 42 -0.54 7.96 0.99
N LEU A 43 -1.81 8.05 1.38
CA LEU A 43 -2.71 6.91 1.42
C LEU A 43 -2.90 6.29 0.02
N ASN A 44 -3.14 7.12 -1.00
CA ASN A 44 -3.26 6.67 -2.39
C ASN A 44 -1.97 5.96 -2.85
N ASN A 45 -0.80 6.52 -2.53
CA ASN A 45 0.48 5.90 -2.86
C ASN A 45 0.65 4.51 -2.22
N ILE A 46 0.21 4.32 -0.97
CA ILE A 46 0.24 3.03 -0.27
C ILE A 46 -0.68 2.03 -0.96
N PHE A 47 -1.92 2.44 -1.27
CA PHE A 47 -2.90 1.58 -1.95
C PHE A 47 -2.44 1.14 -3.34
N LEU A 48 -1.90 2.05 -4.15
CA LEU A 48 -1.36 1.70 -5.46
C LEU A 48 -0.18 0.73 -5.36
N THR A 49 0.71 0.94 -4.39
CA THR A 49 1.82 -0.01 -4.14
C THR A 49 1.29 -1.39 -3.76
N TRP A 50 0.24 -1.45 -2.94
CA TRP A 50 -0.38 -2.71 -2.57
C TRP A 50 -1.02 -3.40 -3.79
N GLN A 51 -1.75 -2.67 -4.63
CA GLN A 51 -2.34 -3.21 -5.86
C GLN A 51 -1.27 -3.73 -6.82
N ASP A 52 -0.19 -2.98 -7.02
CA ASP A 52 0.99 -3.38 -7.79
C ASP A 52 1.54 -4.73 -7.27
N CYS A 53 1.74 -4.84 -5.95
CA CYS A 53 2.22 -6.08 -5.34
C CYS A 53 1.25 -7.26 -5.52
N ILE A 54 -0.07 -7.06 -5.40
CA ILE A 54 -1.06 -8.11 -5.67
C ILE A 54 -0.97 -8.59 -7.12
N ILE A 55 -0.75 -7.69 -8.08
CA ILE A 55 -0.53 -8.05 -9.48
C ILE A 55 0.73 -8.91 -9.65
N GLU A 56 1.82 -8.58 -8.97
CA GLU A 56 3.04 -9.41 -8.99
C GLU A 56 2.84 -10.79 -8.36
N VAL A 57 2.10 -10.89 -7.24
CA VAL A 57 1.73 -12.18 -6.63
C VAL A 57 0.95 -13.04 -7.62
N MET A 58 -0.01 -12.45 -8.35
CA MET A 58 -0.78 -13.19 -9.35
C MET A 58 0.10 -13.68 -10.51
N LYS A 59 1.05 -12.86 -10.98
CA LYS A 59 2.05 -13.29 -11.99
C LYS A 59 2.94 -14.43 -11.49
N GLY A 60 3.25 -14.42 -10.19
CA GLY A 60 4.04 -15.45 -9.50
C GLY A 60 3.23 -16.67 -9.05
N ASN A 61 1.98 -16.85 -9.51
CA ASN A 61 1.11 -17.95 -9.10
C ASN A 61 0.93 -18.07 -7.57
N GLY A 62 0.92 -16.94 -6.86
CA GLY A 62 0.80 -16.89 -5.40
C GLY A 62 2.14 -16.82 -4.65
N ASP A 63 3.28 -16.84 -5.34
CA ASP A 63 4.59 -16.63 -4.72
C ASP A 63 4.73 -15.20 -4.17
N ASN A 64 5.42 -15.07 -3.05
CA ASN A 64 5.77 -13.79 -2.43
C ASN A 64 7.17 -13.29 -2.83
N ASN A 65 7.91 -14.05 -3.65
CA ASN A 65 9.23 -13.68 -4.11
C ASN A 65 9.17 -12.70 -5.30
N TYR A 66 8.73 -11.47 -5.03
CA TYR A 66 8.73 -10.37 -5.99
C TYR A 66 9.41 -9.14 -5.40
N LYS A 67 9.93 -8.29 -6.28
CA LYS A 67 10.41 -6.96 -5.88
C LYS A 67 9.22 -6.01 -5.83
N ILE A 68 9.18 -5.13 -4.83
CA ILE A 68 8.15 -4.08 -4.76
C ILE A 68 8.20 -3.23 -6.03
N PRO A 69 7.10 -3.15 -6.81
CA PRO A 69 7.12 -2.39 -8.07
C PRO A 69 7.26 -0.88 -7.86
N LEU A 70 8.09 -0.25 -8.71
CA LEU A 70 8.31 1.19 -8.72
C LEU A 70 7.59 1.84 -9.91
N MET A 71 6.39 2.37 -9.67
CA MET A 71 5.56 3.02 -10.72
C MET A 71 5.88 4.52 -10.94
N GLY A 72 6.88 5.09 -10.27
CA GLY A 72 7.19 6.52 -10.43
C GLY A 72 6.08 7.46 -9.94
N LYS A 73 5.34 7.05 -8.91
CA LYS A 73 4.12 7.70 -8.39
C LYS A 73 4.30 9.20 -8.11
N ALA A 74 5.42 9.59 -7.51
CA ALA A 74 5.72 11.00 -7.23
C ALA A 74 5.75 11.89 -8.49
N SER A 75 6.25 11.37 -9.61
CA SER A 75 6.26 12.10 -10.88
C SER A 75 4.86 12.19 -11.50
N MET A 76 4.02 11.17 -11.33
CA MET A 76 2.63 11.17 -11.81
C MET A 76 1.74 12.11 -10.97
N GLN A 77 1.93 12.17 -9.65
CA GLN A 77 1.22 13.10 -8.76
C GLN A 77 1.50 14.55 -9.13
N LYS A 78 2.78 14.90 -9.40
CA LYS A 78 3.15 16.24 -9.87
C LYS A 78 2.46 16.65 -11.17
N LYS A 79 2.08 15.68 -12.01
CA LYS A 79 1.35 15.88 -13.26
C LYS A 79 -0.17 15.76 -13.11
N VAL A 80 -0.67 15.49 -11.90
CA VAL A 80 -2.10 15.22 -11.61
C VAL A 80 -2.64 14.06 -12.46
N GLN A 81 -1.80 13.05 -12.69
CA GLN A 81 -2.10 11.88 -13.52
C GLN A 81 -2.05 10.57 -12.72
N LEU A 82 -1.81 10.64 -11.41
CA LEU A 82 -1.78 9.44 -10.58
C LEU A 82 -3.20 8.87 -10.44
N PRO A 83 -3.43 7.59 -10.83
CA PRO A 83 -4.73 6.97 -10.65
C PRO A 83 -5.02 6.72 -9.16
N VAL A 84 -6.27 6.40 -8.85
CA VAL A 84 -6.68 5.93 -7.51
C VAL A 84 -6.78 4.40 -7.42
N THR A 85 -6.74 3.72 -8.57
CA THR A 85 -6.83 2.27 -8.67
C THR A 85 -6.13 1.79 -9.94
N LEU A 86 -5.44 0.65 -9.83
CA LEU A 86 -4.82 -0.05 -10.94
C LEU A 86 -5.76 -1.10 -11.52
N ILE A 87 -5.74 -1.23 -12.83
CA ILE A 87 -6.43 -2.30 -13.55
C ILE A 87 -5.47 -3.48 -13.64
N CYS A 88 -5.90 -4.64 -13.13
CA CYS A 88 -5.15 -5.87 -13.33
C CYS A 88 -5.20 -6.28 -14.82
N PRO A 89 -4.06 -6.55 -15.47
CA PRO A 89 -4.05 -7.00 -16.87
C PRO A 89 -4.86 -8.29 -17.04
N HIS A 90 -5.65 -8.38 -18.12
CA HIS A 90 -6.52 -9.53 -18.38
C HIS A 90 -5.72 -10.83 -18.47
N GLU A 91 -4.52 -10.79 -19.06
CA GLU A 91 -3.65 -11.95 -19.22
C GLU A 91 -3.22 -12.53 -17.87
N VAL A 92 -2.95 -11.67 -16.88
CA VAL A 92 -2.57 -12.06 -15.52
C VAL A 92 -3.75 -12.76 -14.83
N ILE A 93 -4.96 -12.25 -15.03
CA ILE A 93 -6.18 -12.85 -14.48
C ILE A 93 -6.40 -14.24 -15.06
N GLU A 94 -6.30 -14.40 -16.39
CA GLU A 94 -6.52 -15.70 -17.04
C GLU A 94 -5.44 -16.71 -16.67
N GLN A 95 -4.17 -16.28 -16.58
CA GLN A 95 -3.09 -17.14 -16.10
C GLN A 95 -3.35 -17.63 -14.67
N ALA A 96 -3.73 -16.73 -13.76
CA ALA A 96 -4.03 -17.08 -12.37
C ALA A 96 -5.23 -18.04 -12.28
N LYS A 97 -6.30 -17.81 -13.05
CA LYS A 97 -7.46 -18.72 -13.12
C LYS A 97 -7.07 -20.11 -13.62
N ALA A 98 -6.26 -20.18 -14.67
CA ALA A 98 -5.79 -21.45 -15.23
C ALA A 98 -4.97 -22.23 -14.19
N PHE A 99 -4.06 -21.56 -13.48
CA PHE A 99 -3.26 -22.18 -12.41
C PHE A 99 -4.12 -22.74 -11.27
N ILE A 100 -5.10 -21.96 -10.79
CA ILE A 100 -6.02 -22.41 -9.72
C ILE A 100 -6.86 -23.60 -10.19
N SER A 101 -7.27 -23.62 -11.46
CA SER A 101 -8.07 -24.72 -12.03
C SER A 101 -7.28 -26.02 -12.21
N THR A 102 -5.95 -25.96 -12.09
CA THR A 102 -5.06 -27.13 -12.16
C THR A 102 -4.66 -27.68 -10.79
N GLN A 103 -5.12 -27.08 -9.68
CA GLN A 103 -4.89 -27.56 -8.31
C GLN A 103 -6.04 -28.41 -7.77
#